data_AF-A0A3G2JGV7-F1
#
_entry.id   AF-A0A3G2JGV7-F1
#
_cell.length_a   1.000
_cell.length_b   1.000
_cell.length_c   1.000
_cell.angle_alpha   90.00
_cell.angle_beta   90.00
_cell.angle_gamma   90.00
#
_symmetry.space_group_name_H-M   'P 1'
#
loop_
_entity.id
_entity.type
_entity.pdbx_description
1 polymer ?
#
loop_
_entity_poly.entity_id
_entity_poly.type
_entity_poly.pdbx_seq_one_letter_code
_entity_poly.pdbx_strand_id
1 'polypeptide(L)'
;MYQPRSEEQPSEPPPPVGTMKATRTPTDVRIGDFILIDGSYQRVRDMRAAGTSAHRVLHFVGHAPLIMRKPQTVCRPISSR
;
A
#
# COMPACT_ATOMS: atom_id res chain seq x y z
N MET A 1 37.28 0.94 -2.37
CA MET A 1 36.12 1.45 -3.12
C MET A 1 34.97 0.46 -2.91
N TYR A 2 34.08 0.70 -1.96
CA TYR A 2 32.91 -0.16 -1.77
C TYR A 2 31.81 0.33 -2.72
N GLN A 3 31.53 -0.44 -3.78
CA GLN A 3 30.32 -0.26 -4.57
C GLN A 3 29.13 -0.70 -3.69
N PRO A 4 28.06 0.10 -3.55
CA PRO A 4 26.86 -0.39 -2.90
C PRO A 4 26.29 -1.50 -3.77
N ARG A 5 26.23 -2.70 -3.20
CA ARG A 5 25.53 -3.86 -3.75
C ARG A 5 24.10 -3.42 -4.04
N SER A 6 23.81 -3.16 -5.30
CA SER A 6 22.42 -3.09 -5.77
C SER A 6 21.95 -4.53 -5.80
N GLU A 7 21.49 -5.02 -4.65
CA GLU A 7 20.65 -6.20 -4.62
C GLU A 7 19.50 -5.88 -5.57
N GLU A 8 19.42 -6.61 -6.69
CA GLU A 8 18.26 -6.64 -7.58
C GLU A 8 17.07 -7.12 -6.76
N GLN A 9 16.52 -6.19 -5.97
CA GLN A 9 15.21 -6.32 -5.39
C GLN A 9 14.28 -6.47 -6.60
N PRO A 10 13.48 -7.55 -6.69
CA PRO A 10 12.61 -7.77 -7.83
C PRO A 10 11.88 -6.47 -8.11
N SER A 11 12.11 -5.91 -9.30
CA SER A 11 11.78 -4.52 -9.58
C SER A 11 10.29 -4.34 -9.34
N GLU A 12 9.93 -3.73 -8.20
CA GLU A 12 8.55 -3.43 -7.91
C GLU A 12 8.00 -2.68 -9.12
N PRO A 13 6.77 -3.00 -9.58
CA PRO A 13 6.18 -2.26 -10.66
C PRO A 13 6.19 -0.76 -10.33
N PRO A 14 6.28 0.11 -11.35
CA PRO A 14 6.19 1.54 -11.11
C PRO A 14 4.86 1.87 -10.42
N PRO A 15 4.87 2.77 -9.43
CA PRO A 15 3.63 3.19 -8.77
C PRO A 15 2.68 3.85 -9.77
N PRO A 16 1.36 3.84 -9.50
CA PRO A 16 0.40 4.54 -10.35
C PRO A 16 0.76 6.02 -10.49
N VAL A 17 0.61 6.57 -11.70
CA VAL A 17 0.91 7.98 -11.99
C VAL A 17 0.08 8.89 -11.09
N GLY A 18 0.69 9.98 -10.60
CA GLY A 18 0.01 10.90 -9.68
C GLY A 18 -0.18 10.30 -8.28
N THR A 19 0.71 9.43 -7.84
CA THR A 19 0.72 8.93 -6.45
C THR A 19 2.08 9.16 -5.79
N MET A 20 2.08 9.29 -4.47
CA MET A 20 3.29 9.31 -3.65
C MET A 20 3.38 8.05 -2.80
N LYS A 21 4.50 7.32 -2.93
CA LYS A 21 4.84 6.18 -2.06
C LYS A 21 5.18 6.69 -0.66
N ALA A 22 4.59 6.08 0.37
CA ALA A 22 4.95 6.30 1.77
C ALA A 22 4.64 5.06 2.61
N THR A 23 5.45 4.81 3.64
CA THR A 23 5.10 3.83 4.67
C THR A 23 4.00 4.39 5.54
N ARG A 24 2.88 3.68 5.66
CA ARG A 24 1.72 4.10 6.46
C ARG A 24 1.35 3.02 7.46
N THR A 25 0.92 3.45 8.64
CA THR A 25 0.36 2.56 9.66
C THR A 25 -1.07 2.15 9.28
N PRO A 26 -1.64 1.09 9.91
CA PRO A 26 -3.05 0.75 9.70
C PRO A 26 -4.01 1.90 10.03
N THR A 27 -3.64 2.85 10.90
CA THR A 27 -4.48 4.02 11.22
C THR A 27 -4.36 5.15 10.19
N ASP A 28 -3.25 5.22 9.44
CA ASP A 28 -2.99 6.29 8.47
C ASP A 28 -3.44 5.96 7.04
N VAL A 29 -3.72 4.68 6.76
CA VAL A 29 -4.21 4.24 5.44
C VAL A 29 -5.63 4.76 5.19
N ARG A 30 -5.93 5.09 3.93
CA ARG A 30 -7.21 5.68 3.51
C ARG A 30 -7.82 4.91 2.35
N ILE A 31 -9.15 4.99 2.23
CA ILE A 31 -9.85 4.58 1.01
C ILE A 31 -9.27 5.40 -0.15
N GLY A 32 -8.94 4.72 -1.25
CA GLY A 32 -8.33 5.29 -2.43
C GLY A 32 -6.81 5.19 -2.48
N ASP A 33 -6.13 4.88 -1.37
CA ASP A 33 -4.71 4.50 -1.39
C ASP A 33 -4.51 3.22 -2.22
N PHE A 34 -3.33 3.05 -2.79
CA PHE A 34 -2.95 1.86 -3.53
C PHE A 34 -1.91 1.04 -2.75
N ILE A 35 -2.07 -0.28 -2.75
CA ILE A 35 -1.14 -1.22 -2.10
C ILE A 35 -0.67 -2.23 -3.13
N LEU A 36 0.63 -2.52 -3.15
CA LEU A 36 1.18 -3.55 -4.01
C LEU A 36 0.82 -4.92 -3.43
N ILE A 37 0.03 -5.71 -4.16
CA ILE A 37 -0.35 -7.08 -3.82
C ILE A 37 -0.11 -7.94 -5.05
N ASP A 38 0.66 -9.02 -4.89
CA ASP A 38 0.99 -9.98 -5.96
C ASP A 38 1.47 -9.31 -7.26
N GLY A 39 2.34 -8.29 -7.12
CA GLY A 39 2.90 -7.56 -8.26
C GLY A 39 1.95 -6.57 -8.93
N SER A 40 0.78 -6.30 -8.36
CA SER A 40 -0.19 -5.33 -8.88
C SER A 40 -0.63 -4.31 -7.83
N TYR A 41 -0.77 -3.04 -8.22
CA TYR A 41 -1.27 -2.00 -7.32
C TYR A 41 -2.79 -2.04 -7.20
N GLN A 42 -3.27 -2.49 -6.04
CA GLN A 42 -4.67 -2.59 -5.73
C GLN A 42 -5.15 -1.37 -4.95
N ARG A 43 -6.21 -0.73 -5.47
CA ARG A 43 -6.84 0.43 -4.82
C ARG A 43 -7.73 -0.04 -3.67
N VAL A 44 -7.49 0.50 -2.48
CA VAL A 44 -8.37 0.30 -1.32
C VAL A 44 -9.73 0.92 -1.63
N ARG A 45 -10.80 0.11 -1.56
CA ARG A 45 -12.17 0.51 -1.87
C ARG A 45 -13.04 0.66 -0.64
N ASP A 46 -12.85 -0.22 0.34
CA ASP A 46 -13.51 -0.14 1.64
C ASP A 46 -12.51 -0.52 2.73
N MET A 47 -12.79 -0.08 3.95
CA MET A 47 -11.99 -0.39 5.12
C MET A 47 -12.88 -0.77 6.30
N ARG A 48 -12.53 -1.85 7.00
CA ARG A 48 -13.21 -2.28 8.23
C ARG A 48 -12.22 -2.38 9.38
N ALA A 49 -12.74 -2.21 10.60
CA ALA A 49 -11.97 -2.49 11.81
C ALA A 49 -11.81 -4.01 12.00
N ALA A 50 -10.61 -4.46 12.36
CA ALA A 50 -10.34 -5.86 12.66
C ALA A 50 -10.24 -6.07 14.18
N GLY A 51 -11.35 -5.88 14.89
CA GLY A 51 -11.47 -6.11 16.34
C GLY A 51 -10.73 -5.10 17.25
N THR A 52 -9.65 -4.48 16.77
CA THR A 52 -8.89 -3.44 17.47
C THR A 52 -8.65 -2.24 16.55
N SER A 53 -8.38 -1.07 17.14
CA SER A 53 -8.00 0.15 16.39
C SER A 53 -6.64 0.02 15.69
N ALA A 54 -5.79 -0.91 16.14
CA ALA A 54 -4.45 -1.14 15.60
C ALA A 54 -4.45 -1.92 14.28
N HIS A 55 -5.59 -2.51 13.87
CA HIS A 55 -5.69 -3.33 12.67
C HIS A 55 -6.78 -2.80 11.72
N ARG A 56 -6.53 -2.93 10.41
CA ARG A 56 -7.53 -2.63 9.37
C ARG A 56 -7.68 -3.80 8.41
N VAL A 57 -8.92 -4.12 8.08
CA VAL A 57 -9.24 -4.97 6.93
C VAL A 57 -9.44 -4.05 5.74
N LEU A 58 -8.62 -4.23 4.70
CA LEU A 58 -8.66 -3.46 3.47
C LEU A 58 -9.34 -4.30 2.41
N HIS A 59 -10.38 -3.75 1.79
CA HIS A 59 -11.12 -4.40 0.72
C HIS A 59 -10.71 -3.79 -0.62
N PHE A 60 -10.60 -4.65 -1.62
CA PHE A 60 -10.20 -4.30 -2.98
C PHE A 60 -11.22 -4.86 -3.98
N VAL A 61 -11.18 -4.42 -5.23
CA VAL A 61 -11.98 -5.01 -6.31
C VAL A 61 -11.25 -6.25 -6.83
N GLY A 62 -11.95 -7.38 -6.88
CA GLY A 62 -11.42 -8.62 -7.48
C GLY A 62 -10.26 -9.27 -6.72
N HIS A 63 -9.98 -8.82 -5.49
CA HIS A 63 -8.90 -9.37 -4.66
C HIS A 63 -9.39 -9.66 -3.24
N ALA A 64 -8.83 -10.70 -2.63
CA ALA A 64 -9.10 -11.05 -1.24
C ALA A 64 -8.78 -9.86 -0.31
N PRO A 65 -9.58 -9.62 0.75
CA PRO A 65 -9.28 -8.58 1.72
C PRO A 65 -7.92 -8.81 2.40
N LEU A 66 -7.19 -7.72 2.64
CA LEU A 66 -5.91 -7.76 3.34
C LEU A 66 -6.10 -7.27 4.77
N ILE A 67 -5.69 -8.06 5.76
CA ILE A 67 -5.64 -7.61 7.16
C ILE A 67 -4.28 -6.95 7.40
N MET A 68 -4.28 -5.62 7.41
CA MET A 68 -3.09 -4.82 7.69
C MET A 68 -2.87 -4.75 9.20
N ARG A 69 -1.84 -5.45 9.68
CA ARG A 69 -1.44 -5.51 11.11
C ARG A 69 -0.18 -4.73 11.44
N LYS A 70 0.59 -4.36 10.43
CA LYS A 70 1.87 -3.65 10.54
C LYS A 70 1.90 -2.50 9.53
N PRO A 71 2.78 -1.50 9.70
CA PRO A 71 2.98 -0.48 8.69
C PRO A 71 3.40 -1.12 7.35
N GLN A 72 2.87 -0.58 6.26
CA GLN A 72 3.11 -1.08 4.90
C GLN A 72 3.27 0.09 3.93
N THR A 73 4.01 -0.15 2.85
CA THR A 73 4.16 0.83 1.77
C THR A 73 2.85 0.98 1.02
N VAL A 74 2.36 2.21 0.92
CA VAL A 74 1.16 2.57 0.16
C VAL A 74 1.48 3.69 -0.81
N CYS A 75 0.79 3.75 -1.94
CA CYS A 75 0.84 4.87 -2.87
C CYS A 75 -0.43 5.69 -2.73
N ARG A 76 -0.31 6.92 -2.19
CA ARG A 76 -1.44 7.82 -2.01
C ARG A 76 -1.60 8.72 -3.24
N PRO A 77 -2.79 8.81 -3.85
CA PRO A 77 -3.06 9.81 -4.88
C PRO A 77 -2.71 11.22 -4.39
N ILE A 78 -1.94 11.96 -5.18
CA ILE A 78 -1.76 13.40 -4.98
C ILE A 78 -3.01 14.06 -5.55
N SER A 79 -3.88 14.57 -4.67
CA SER A 79 -5.01 15.38 -5.15
C SER A 79 -4.45 16.68 -5.72
N SER A 80 -4.45 16.82 -7.04
CA SER A 80 -4.48 18.15 -7.66
C SER A 80 -5.86 18.73 -7.37
N ARG A 81 -5.90 19.71 -6.47
CA ARG A 81 -7.11 20.49 -6.21
C ARG A 81 -7.35 21.46 -7.36
#